data_AF-A0A7R9UTQ3-F1
#
_entry.id   AF-A0A7R9UTQ3-F1
#
_cell.length_a   1.000
_cell.length_b   1.000
_cell.length_c   1.000
_cell.angle_alpha   90.00
_cell.angle_beta   90.00
_cell.angle_gamma   90.00
#
_symmetry.space_group_name_H-M   'P 1'
#
loop_
_entity.id
_entity.type
_entity.pdbx_description
1 polymer ?
#
loop_
_entity_poly.entity_id
_entity_poly.type
_entity_poly.pdbx_seq_one_letter_code
_entity_poly.pdbx_strand_id
1 'polypeptide(L)'
;RAQGTPAEAQDAQQLQQPHAAPPAGDAALSGAPKQAEVDAYVVHSFYDSMDLKAAALEGWAQRWEARHGRPPTVFMDVLCADPSLRPWEHLQHMPAYLAKSKSLLILAGPTLTDRLWCMMELYTWFCVGGSLQHVHVLPLSTDEAACQKAIASFD
;
A
#
# COMPACT_ATOMS: atom_id res chain seq x y z
N ARG A 1 -24.88 -35.53 28.22
CA ARG A 1 -25.47 -34.88 27.02
C ARG A 1 -25.07 -33.41 27.13
N ALA A 2 -24.21 -32.82 26.30
CA ALA A 2 -23.81 -33.11 24.93
C ALA A 2 -22.41 -33.76 24.83
N GLN A 3 -22.27 -34.68 23.87
CA GLN A 3 -21.01 -35.28 23.46
C GLN A 3 -20.45 -34.37 22.35
N GLY A 4 -19.24 -33.86 22.54
CA GLY A 4 -18.49 -33.14 21.51
C GLY A 4 -18.27 -34.05 20.31
N THR A 5 -18.42 -33.50 19.11
CA THR A 5 -18.29 -34.27 17.87
C THR A 5 -16.81 -34.60 17.58
N PRO A 6 -16.50 -35.71 16.88
CA PRO A 6 -15.11 -36.16 16.65
C PRO A 6 -14.22 -35.17 15.89
N ALA A 7 -14.82 -34.17 15.21
CA ALA A 7 -14.10 -33.17 14.41
C ALA A 7 -13.32 -32.15 15.27
N GLU A 8 -13.84 -31.76 16.45
CA GLU A 8 -13.21 -30.74 17.31
C GLU A 8 -11.95 -31.27 18.02
N ALA A 9 -11.84 -32.59 18.20
CA ALA A 9 -10.66 -33.21 18.79
C ALA A 9 -9.47 -33.32 17.80
N GLN A 10 -9.74 -33.32 16.49
CA GLN A 10 -8.71 -33.41 15.46
C GLN A 10 -8.07 -32.04 15.18
N ASP A 11 -8.83 -30.95 15.21
CA ASP A 11 -8.31 -29.58 15.05
C ASP A 11 -7.38 -29.17 16.21
N ALA A 12 -7.69 -29.59 17.44
CA ALA A 12 -6.88 -29.25 18.61
C ALA A 12 -5.50 -29.94 18.63
N GLN A 13 -5.35 -31.09 17.95
CA GLN A 13 -4.06 -31.80 17.84
C GLN A 13 -3.16 -31.27 16.71
N GLN A 14 -3.72 -30.54 15.74
CA GLN A 14 -2.94 -29.98 14.62
C GLN A 14 -2.22 -28.67 15.01
N LEU A 15 -2.65 -28.01 16.08
CA LEU A 15 -2.10 -26.75 16.59
C LEU A 15 -0.88 -26.89 17.52
N GLN A 16 -0.43 -28.12 17.85
CA GLN A 16 0.68 -28.36 18.77
C GLN A 16 1.96 -28.90 18.12
N GLN A 17 2.03 -28.99 16.79
CA GLN A 17 3.29 -29.30 16.13
C GLN A 17 4.12 -28.02 15.98
N PRO A 18 5.35 -27.94 16.49
CA PRO A 18 6.23 -26.83 16.21
C PRO A 18 6.48 -26.82 14.70
N HIS A 19 6.00 -25.79 14.02
CA HIS A 19 6.27 -25.59 12.61
C HIS A 19 7.78 -25.48 12.46
N ALA A 20 8.41 -26.49 11.86
CA ALA A 20 9.84 -26.47 11.61
C ALA A 20 10.18 -25.19 10.85
N ALA A 21 11.13 -24.42 11.38
CA ALA A 21 11.68 -23.27 10.66
C ALA A 21 12.19 -23.78 9.30
N PRO A 22 11.86 -23.10 8.18
CA PRO A 22 12.43 -23.48 6.91
C PRO A 22 13.96 -23.44 7.03
N PRO A 23 14.69 -24.37 6.38
CA PRO A 23 16.14 -24.33 6.42
C PRO A 23 16.59 -22.97 5.88
N ALA A 24 17.54 -22.35 6.59
CA ALA A 24 18.24 -21.15 6.14
C ALA A 24 19.02 -21.50 4.88
N GLY A 25 18.33 -21.45 3.74
CA GLY A 25 18.92 -21.58 2.43
C GLY A 25 19.51 -20.23 2.05
N ASP A 26 20.83 -20.18 1.94
CA ASP A 26 21.55 -19.20 1.13
C ASP A 26 21.07 -19.32 -0.32
N ALA A 27 19.91 -18.73 -0.62
CA ALA A 27 19.45 -18.51 -1.97
C ALA A 27 19.79 -17.05 -2.30
N ALA A 28 21.05 -16.81 -2.64
CA ALA A 28 21.38 -15.70 -3.51
C ALA A 28 20.57 -15.91 -4.81
N LEU A 29 19.43 -15.24 -4.93
CA LEU A 29 18.59 -15.22 -6.13
C LEU A 29 19.30 -14.41 -7.23
N SER A 30 20.49 -14.84 -7.63
CA SER A 30 21.22 -14.33 -8.78
C SER A 30 20.55 -14.86 -10.04
N GLY A 31 19.51 -14.17 -10.50
CA GLY A 31 18.83 -14.48 -11.76
C GLY A 31 17.31 -14.29 -11.77
N ALA A 32 16.71 -13.72 -10.73
CA ALA A 32 15.32 -13.28 -10.85
C ALA A 32 15.22 -12.29 -12.02
N PRO A 33 14.30 -12.46 -12.99
CA PRO A 33 14.08 -11.46 -14.02
C PRO A 33 13.85 -10.14 -13.30
N LYS A 34 14.55 -9.09 -13.73
CA LYS A 34 14.42 -7.74 -13.16
C LYS A 34 12.93 -7.41 -13.18
N GLN A 35 12.28 -7.51 -12.03
CA GLN A 35 10.83 -7.31 -11.95
C GLN A 35 10.58 -5.90 -12.45
N ALA A 36 9.61 -5.71 -13.35
CA ALA A 36 9.32 -4.39 -13.88
C ALA A 36 8.98 -3.46 -12.72
N GLU A 37 9.88 -2.53 -12.43
CA GLU A 37 9.70 -1.51 -11.40
C GLU A 37 8.66 -0.50 -11.90
N VAL A 38 7.69 -0.17 -11.07
CA VAL A 38 6.78 0.95 -11.34
C VAL A 38 7.35 2.24 -10.78
N ASP A 39 6.97 3.36 -11.37
CA ASP A 39 7.52 4.66 -10.99
C ASP A 39 6.98 5.13 -9.64
N ALA A 40 5.70 4.87 -9.36
CA ALA A 40 5.10 5.22 -8.08
C ALA A 40 4.01 4.23 -7.65
N TYR A 41 3.89 4.05 -6.33
CA TYR A 41 2.69 3.49 -5.70
C TYR A 41 1.81 4.64 -5.22
N VAL A 42 0.52 4.63 -5.55
CA VAL A 42 -0.43 5.68 -5.20
C VAL A 42 -1.17 5.31 -3.92
N VAL A 43 -0.97 6.09 -2.87
CA VAL A 43 -1.72 6.04 -1.62
C VAL A 43 -2.84 7.07 -1.71
N HIS A 44 -4.09 6.64 -1.55
CA HIS A 44 -5.24 7.55 -1.58
C HIS A 44 -6.42 6.98 -0.79
N SER A 45 -7.27 7.85 -0.23
CA SER A 45 -8.56 7.42 0.31
C SER A 45 -9.58 7.22 -0.82
N PHE A 46 -10.47 6.25 -0.65
CA PHE A 46 -11.66 6.11 -1.49
C PHE A 46 -12.54 7.36 -1.43
N TYR A 47 -12.76 7.87 -0.22
CA TYR A 47 -13.82 8.83 0.10
C TYR A 47 -13.48 10.26 -0.30
N ASP A 48 -12.21 10.53 -0.61
CA ASP A 48 -11.81 11.82 -1.16
C ASP A 48 -12.35 12.00 -2.59
N SER A 49 -12.50 13.25 -3.03
CA SER A 49 -13.05 13.59 -4.34
C SER A 49 -12.25 12.97 -5.49
N MET A 50 -12.94 12.27 -6.39
CA MET A 50 -12.32 11.70 -7.60
C MET A 50 -11.83 12.76 -8.57
N ASP A 51 -12.56 13.87 -8.72
CA ASP A 51 -12.16 14.95 -9.63
C ASP A 51 -10.85 15.59 -9.15
N LEU A 52 -10.70 15.80 -7.84
CA LEU A 52 -9.47 16.36 -7.27
C LEU A 52 -8.30 15.38 -7.41
N LYS A 53 -8.54 14.07 -7.21
CA LYS A 53 -7.53 13.03 -7.45
C LYS A 53 -7.07 13.01 -8.91
N ALA A 54 -8.01 13.04 -9.85
CA ALA A 54 -7.72 13.04 -11.27
C ALA A 54 -6.89 14.26 -11.67
N ALA A 55 -7.31 15.46 -11.26
CA ALA A 55 -6.59 16.70 -11.55
C ALA A 55 -5.16 16.70 -10.96
N ALA A 56 -5.00 16.21 -9.72
CA ALA A 56 -3.69 16.11 -9.07
C ALA A 56 -2.76 15.12 -9.77
N LEU A 57 -3.28 13.94 -10.13
CA LEU A 57 -2.55 12.90 -10.85
C LEU A 57 -2.15 13.37 -12.25
N GLU A 58 -3.05 14.02 -12.99
CA GLU A 58 -2.78 14.55 -14.31
C GLU A 58 -1.65 15.61 -14.25
N GLY A 59 -1.74 16.57 -13.33
CA GLY A 59 -0.71 17.57 -13.16
C GLY A 59 0.65 16.98 -12.77
N TRP A 60 0.66 15.93 -11.93
CA TRP A 60 1.89 15.21 -11.59
C TRP A 60 2.45 14.43 -12.78
N ALA A 61 1.60 13.74 -13.54
CA ALA A 61 1.99 12.96 -14.70
C ALA A 61 2.60 13.85 -15.80
N GLN A 62 2.03 15.03 -16.06
CA GLN A 62 2.59 16.01 -17.00
C GLN A 62 3.99 16.47 -16.56
N ARG A 63 4.18 16.78 -15.27
CA ARG A 63 5.50 17.15 -14.72
C ARG A 63 6.50 16.00 -14.80
N TRP A 64 6.04 14.77 -14.55
CA TRP A 64 6.85 13.57 -14.67
C TRP A 64 7.32 13.37 -16.12
N GLU A 65 6.40 13.46 -17.07
CA GLU A 65 6.68 13.28 -18.49
C GLU A 65 7.63 14.35 -19.03
N ALA A 66 7.44 15.62 -18.64
CA ALA A 66 8.37 16.69 -18.97
C ALA A 66 9.81 16.42 -18.47
N ARG A 67 9.97 15.72 -17.35
CA ARG A 67 11.28 15.39 -16.77
C ARG A 67 11.89 14.10 -17.33
N HIS A 68 11.08 13.11 -17.67
CA HIS A 68 11.55 11.76 -18.02
C HIS A 68 11.34 11.38 -19.49
N GLY A 69 10.65 12.21 -20.27
CA GLY A 69 10.36 11.97 -21.69
C GLY A 69 9.35 10.84 -21.94
N ARG A 70 8.63 10.39 -20.92
CA ARG A 70 7.55 9.40 -21.02
C ARG A 70 6.52 9.57 -19.90
N PRO A 71 5.27 9.13 -20.08
CA PRO A 71 4.29 9.08 -18.99
C PRO A 71 4.75 8.14 -17.86
N PRO A 72 4.37 8.41 -16.60
CA PRO A 72 4.66 7.54 -15.47
C PRO A 72 3.86 6.24 -15.54
N THR A 73 4.44 5.15 -15.03
CA THR A 73 3.71 3.92 -14.71
C THR A 73 3.46 3.88 -13.21
N VAL A 74 2.20 3.77 -12.79
CA VAL A 74 1.83 3.76 -11.38
C VAL A 74 1.10 2.48 -11.00
N PHE A 75 1.30 2.03 -9.77
CA PHE A 75 0.37 1.13 -9.10
C PHE A 75 -0.64 1.94 -8.32
N MET A 76 -1.92 1.67 -8.51
CA MET A 76 -3.01 2.26 -7.74
C MET A 76 -3.92 1.13 -7.30
N ASP A 77 -4.15 0.99 -6.00
CA ASP A 77 -4.91 -0.13 -5.48
C ASP A 77 -6.41 0.07 -5.70
N VAL A 78 -7.02 -0.84 -6.46
CA VAL A 78 -8.47 -0.88 -6.71
C VAL A 78 -9.25 -1.22 -5.43
N LEU A 79 -8.63 -1.84 -4.43
CA LEU A 79 -9.26 -2.17 -3.14
C LEU A 79 -9.44 -0.94 -2.26
N CYS A 80 -8.61 0.09 -2.47
CA CYS A 80 -8.87 1.43 -1.98
C CYS A 80 -10.07 2.07 -2.71
N ALA A 81 -10.60 1.48 -3.77
CA ALA A 81 -11.74 1.97 -4.54
C ALA A 81 -13.08 1.24 -4.28
N ASP A 82 -13.13 0.19 -3.46
CA ASP A 82 -14.41 -0.46 -3.08
C ASP A 82 -14.35 -1.10 -1.68
N PRO A 83 -14.96 -0.46 -0.65
CA PRO A 83 -15.02 -1.00 0.71
C PRO A 83 -15.82 -2.31 0.84
N SER A 84 -16.56 -2.73 -0.19
CA SER A 84 -17.30 -3.99 -0.21
C SER A 84 -16.44 -5.21 -0.55
N LEU A 85 -15.22 -4.98 -1.09
CA LEU A 85 -14.21 -6.02 -1.28
C LEU A 85 -13.60 -6.42 0.07
N ARG A 86 -13.04 -7.63 0.17
CA ARG A 86 -12.39 -8.17 1.38
C ARG A 86 -10.93 -7.75 1.43
N PRO A 87 -10.55 -6.59 2.00
CA PRO A 87 -9.21 -6.03 1.77
C PRO A 87 -8.14 -6.88 2.46
N TRP A 88 -8.51 -7.61 3.52
CA TRP A 88 -7.62 -8.52 4.24
C TRP A 88 -7.05 -9.65 3.39
N GLU A 89 -7.74 -10.07 2.32
CA GLU A 89 -7.24 -11.13 1.42
C GLU A 89 -6.06 -10.64 0.54
N HIS A 90 -5.90 -9.32 0.45
CA HIS A 90 -4.89 -8.68 -0.38
C HIS A 90 -3.77 -8.03 0.43
N LEU A 91 -3.90 -7.92 1.75
CA LEU A 91 -2.86 -7.39 2.64
C LEU A 91 -1.51 -8.09 2.43
N GLN A 92 -1.53 -9.41 2.19
CA GLN A 92 -0.31 -10.19 1.94
C GLN A 92 0.47 -9.77 0.68
N HIS A 93 -0.19 -9.12 -0.29
CA HIS A 93 0.43 -8.70 -1.55
C HIS A 93 0.92 -7.25 -1.52
N MET A 94 0.37 -6.41 -0.63
CA MET A 94 0.73 -4.99 -0.50
C MET A 94 2.25 -4.76 -0.38
N PRO A 95 3.01 -5.50 0.47
CA PRO A 95 4.45 -5.32 0.56
C PRO A 95 5.17 -5.55 -0.77
N ALA A 96 4.71 -6.51 -1.57
CA ALA A 96 5.33 -6.81 -2.86
C ALA A 96 5.10 -5.70 -3.90
N TYR A 97 3.93 -5.03 -3.88
CA TYR A 97 3.67 -3.89 -4.76
C TYR A 97 4.47 -2.65 -4.35
N LEU A 98 4.54 -2.38 -3.04
CA LEU A 98 5.33 -1.27 -2.51
C LEU A 98 6.83 -1.47 -2.77
N ALA A 99 7.36 -2.67 -2.55
CA ALA A 99 8.77 -2.99 -2.79
C ALA A 99 9.19 -2.88 -4.27
N LYS A 100 8.23 -2.97 -5.21
CA LYS A 100 8.46 -2.80 -6.65
C LYS A 100 8.34 -1.36 -7.14
N SER A 101 8.01 -0.43 -6.25
CA SER A 101 7.73 0.97 -6.58
C SER A 101 8.93 1.85 -6.25
N LYS A 102 9.35 2.70 -7.19
CA LYS A 102 10.49 3.62 -6.99
C LYS A 102 10.16 4.79 -6.06
N SER A 103 8.89 5.16 -5.99
CA SER A 103 8.41 6.27 -5.16
C SER A 103 7.03 5.97 -4.57
N LEU A 104 6.69 6.71 -3.53
CA LEU A 104 5.37 6.71 -2.92
C LEU A 104 4.68 8.03 -3.26
N LEU A 105 3.53 7.98 -3.93
CA LEU A 105 2.73 9.14 -4.29
C LEU A 105 1.48 9.19 -3.42
N ILE A 106 1.42 10.16 -2.52
CA ILE A 106 0.32 10.33 -1.56
C ILE A 106 -0.64 11.39 -2.08
N LEU A 107 -1.89 11.02 -2.31
CA LEU A 107 -2.98 11.96 -2.60
C LEU A 107 -3.62 12.40 -1.28
N ALA A 108 -3.14 13.51 -0.73
CA ALA A 108 -3.50 13.98 0.60
C ALA A 108 -4.83 14.74 0.60
N GLY A 109 -5.93 13.98 0.71
CA GLY A 109 -7.25 14.51 0.98
C GLY A 109 -7.67 14.40 2.45
N PRO A 110 -8.82 14.96 2.81
CA PRO A 110 -9.28 15.08 4.20
C PRO A 110 -9.54 13.75 4.90
N THR A 111 -9.78 12.66 4.16
CA THR A 111 -10.09 11.34 4.75
C THR A 111 -8.95 10.35 4.67
N LEU A 112 -7.76 10.76 4.21
CA LEU A 112 -6.60 9.87 4.03
C LEU A 112 -6.20 9.16 5.33
N THR A 113 -6.06 9.93 6.41
CA THR A 113 -5.60 9.45 7.73
C THR A 113 -6.64 8.62 8.47
N ASP A 114 -7.92 8.79 8.13
CA ASP A 114 -9.02 8.05 8.76
C ASP A 114 -9.10 6.60 8.25
N ARG A 115 -8.38 6.29 7.17
CA ARG A 115 -8.38 4.98 6.53
C ARG A 115 -7.21 4.15 7.02
N LEU A 116 -7.52 3.12 7.81
CA LEU A 116 -6.52 2.13 8.25
C LEU A 116 -5.70 1.57 7.08
N TRP A 117 -6.33 1.32 5.93
CA TRP A 117 -5.63 0.84 4.73
C TRP A 117 -4.54 1.80 4.27
N CYS A 118 -4.84 3.10 4.13
CA CYS A 118 -3.86 4.10 3.74
C CYS A 118 -2.71 4.16 4.75
N MET A 119 -3.01 4.10 6.05
CA MET A 119 -1.99 4.06 7.10
C MET A 119 -1.11 2.80 7.01
N MET A 120 -1.69 1.65 6.66
CA MET A 120 -0.95 0.41 6.42
C MET A 120 -0.04 0.50 5.20
N GLU A 121 -0.46 1.16 4.12
CA GLU A 121 0.38 1.41 2.94
C GLU A 121 1.59 2.30 3.32
N LEU A 122 1.35 3.38 4.06
CA LEU A 122 2.41 4.28 4.56
C LEU A 122 3.40 3.52 5.45
N TYR A 123 2.90 2.76 6.42
CA TYR A 123 3.76 1.97 7.31
C TYR A 123 4.56 0.92 6.53
N THR A 124 3.89 0.20 5.63
CA THR A 124 4.50 -0.89 4.85
C THR A 124 5.58 -0.37 3.92
N TRP A 125 5.43 0.84 3.34
CA TRP A 125 6.47 1.50 2.54
C TRP A 125 7.81 1.55 3.30
N PHE A 126 7.79 1.96 4.57
CA PHE A 126 9.01 2.00 5.38
C PHE A 126 9.50 0.60 5.77
N CYS A 127 8.59 -0.35 6.04
CA CYS A 127 8.98 -1.73 6.34
C CYS A 127 9.70 -2.42 5.18
N VAL A 128 9.37 -2.10 3.93
CA VAL A 128 10.03 -2.65 2.74
C VAL A 128 11.29 -1.88 2.32
N GLY A 129 11.76 -0.93 3.14
CA GLY A 129 12.98 -0.16 2.89
C GLY A 129 12.77 1.13 2.10
N GLY A 130 11.53 1.58 1.94
CA GLY A 130 11.21 2.88 1.35
C GLY A 130 11.79 4.05 2.15
N SER A 131 12.12 5.14 1.47
CA SER A 131 12.72 6.34 2.06
C SER A 131 11.83 7.57 1.86
N LEU A 132 11.87 8.50 2.82
CA LEU A 132 11.17 9.78 2.76
C LEU A 132 11.57 10.62 1.53
N GLN A 133 12.81 10.46 1.03
CA GLN A 133 13.29 11.20 -0.14
C GLN A 133 12.54 10.82 -1.43
N HIS A 134 11.87 9.67 -1.43
CA HIS A 134 11.08 9.16 -2.55
C HIS A 134 9.57 9.28 -2.29
N VAL A 135 9.16 10.08 -1.30
CA VAL A 135 7.75 10.37 -1.03
C VAL A 135 7.37 11.68 -1.70
N HIS A 136 6.27 11.63 -2.45
CA HIS A 136 5.66 12.78 -3.11
C HIS A 136 4.26 12.98 -2.55
N VAL A 137 3.97 14.15 -1.99
CA VAL A 137 2.65 14.49 -1.46
C VAL A 137 1.96 15.44 -2.42
N LEU A 138 0.76 15.07 -2.87
CA LEU A 138 -0.13 15.89 -3.68
C LEU A 138 -1.36 16.27 -2.83
N PRO A 139 -1.42 17.50 -2.32
CA PRO A 139 -2.60 18.01 -1.64
C PRO A 139 -3.83 17.97 -2.56
N LEU A 140 -4.95 17.42 -2.08
CA LEU A 140 -6.22 17.46 -2.81
C LEU A 140 -7.09 18.66 -2.45
N SER A 141 -6.71 19.42 -1.41
CA SER A 141 -7.36 20.69 -1.04
C SER A 141 -6.42 21.85 -1.34
N THR A 142 -6.99 22.98 -1.78
CA THR A 142 -6.29 24.27 -1.85
C THR A 142 -6.31 25.01 -0.51
N ASP A 143 -7.10 24.53 0.46
CA ASP A 143 -7.07 25.04 1.81
C ASP A 143 -5.83 24.49 2.52
N GLU A 144 -4.78 25.33 2.53
CA GLU A 144 -3.50 25.08 3.19
C GLU A 144 -3.70 24.74 4.68
N ALA A 145 -4.70 25.31 5.36
CA ALA A 145 -4.99 24.99 6.76
C ALA A 145 -5.60 23.58 6.92
N ALA A 146 -6.42 23.14 5.98
CA ALA A 146 -6.95 21.77 5.96
C ALA A 146 -5.85 20.74 5.66
N CYS A 147 -4.93 21.04 4.74
CA CYS A 147 -3.77 20.19 4.47
C CYS A 147 -2.78 20.17 5.63
N GLN A 148 -2.53 21.32 6.26
CA GLN A 148 -1.70 21.40 7.46
C GLN A 148 -2.29 20.57 8.61
N LYS A 149 -3.63 20.54 8.74
CA LYS A 149 -4.31 19.71 9.74
C LYS A 149 -4.14 18.21 9.48
N ALA A 150 -4.24 17.77 8.22
CA ALA A 150 -4.00 16.38 7.83
C ALA A 150 -2.51 15.98 8.01
N ILE A 151 -1.58 16.92 7.80
CA ILE A 151 -0.15 16.71 8.07
C ILE A 151 0.11 16.67 9.58
N ALA A 152 -0.49 17.56 10.36
CA ALA A 152 -0.34 17.65 11.81
C ALA A 152 -0.95 16.46 12.57
N SER A 153 -1.85 15.68 11.96
CA SER A 153 -2.32 14.42 12.56
C SER A 153 -1.30 13.27 12.51
N PHE A 154 -0.15 13.48 11.86
CA PHE A 154 0.95 12.51 11.83
C PHE A 154 2.08 12.81 12.86
N ASP A 155 2.02 13.93 13.58
CA ASP A 155 2.90 14.27 14.72
C ASP A 155 2.29 13.79 16.05
#